data_AF-A0A2U1S411-F1
#
_entry.id   AF-A0A2U1S411-F1
#
_cell.length_a   1.000
_cell.length_b   1.000
_cell.length_c   1.000
_cell.angle_alpha   90.00
_cell.angle_beta   90.00
_cell.angle_gamma   90.00
#
_symmetry.space_group_name_H-M   'P 1'
#
loop_
_entity.id
_entity.type
_entity.pdbx_description
1 polymer ?
#
loop_
_entity_poly.entity_id
_entity_poly.type
_entity_poly.pdbx_seq_one_letter_code
_entity_poly.pdbx_strand_id
1 'polypeptide(L)' 'MMQRWEQLIQFLGEVRVELKKVNWPLRKEVMGSTIVVIVSVFILSFFLGIVDLTLQKLLTLLVR' A
#
# COMPACT_ATOMS: atom_id res chain seq x y z
N MET A 1 -28.12 33.91 -5.06
CA MET A 1 -26.85 33.73 -4.33
C MET A 1 -27.02 33.05 -2.98
N MET A 2 -28.04 33.37 -2.17
CA MET A 2 -28.25 32.74 -0.86
C MET A 2 -28.58 31.24 -0.90
N GLN A 3 -29.32 30.75 -1.92
CA GLN A 3 -29.63 29.31 -2.07
C GLN A 3 -28.40 28.39 -2.21
N ARG A 4 -27.29 28.88 -2.77
CA ARG A 4 -26.08 28.06 -2.97
C ARG A 4 -25.39 27.73 -1.64
N TRP A 5 -25.57 28.57 -0.61
CA TRP A 5 -24.96 28.37 0.70
C TRP A 5 -25.66 27.28 1.51
N GLU A 6 -26.99 27.21 1.45
CA GLU A 6 -27.76 26.14 2.10
C GLU A 6 -27.44 24.77 1.50
N GLN A 7 -27.34 24.68 0.18
CA GLN A 7 -26.94 23.46 -0.54
C GLN A 7 -25.54 22.97 -0.15
N LEU A 8 -24.58 23.88 0.05
CA LEU A 8 -23.22 23.53 0.46
C LEU A 8 -23.16 23.01 1.89
N ILE A 9 -23.93 23.60 2.81
CA ILE A 9 -24.01 23.13 4.21
C ILE A 9 -24.66 21.74 4.27
N GLN A 10 -25.70 21.52 3.46
CA GLN A 10 -26.38 20.24 3.35
C GLN A 10 -25.46 19.16 2.75
N PHE A 11 -24.72 19.49 1.68
CA PHE A 11 -23.72 18.62 1.06
C PHE A 11 -22.59 18.22 2.03
N LEU A 12 -22.06 19.16 2.82
CA LEU A 12 -21.06 18.85 3.85
C LEU A 12 -21.62 17.95 4.96
N GLY A 13 -22.90 18.11 5.31
CA GLY A 13 -23.61 17.23 6.23
C GLY A 13 -23.72 15.79 5.69
N GLU A 14 -24.11 15.65 4.42
CA GLU A 14 -24.23 14.36 3.73
C GLU A 14 -22.87 13.66 3.59
N VAL A 15 -21.82 14.39 3.19
CA VAL A 15 -20.45 13.87 3.10
C VAL A 15 -19.98 13.36 4.47
N ARG A 16 -20.29 14.06 5.56
CA ARG A 16 -19.94 13.61 6.91
C ARG A 16 -20.65 12.31 7.30
N VAL A 17 -21.87 12.08 6.82
CA VAL A 17 -22.63 10.84 7.04
C VAL A 17 -22.07 9.70 6.20
N GLU A 18 -21.66 9.95 4.95
CA GLU A 18 -21.02 8.93 4.11
C GLU A 18 -19.61 8.57 4.58
N LEU A 19 -18.83 9.56 5.04
CA LEU A 19 -17.50 9.32 5.64
C LEU A 19 -17.58 8.49 6.92
N LYS A 20 -18.72 8.46 7.63
CA LYS A 20 -18.96 7.54 8.75
C LYS A 20 -19.27 6.11 8.32
N LYS A 21 -19.75 5.90 7.09
CA LYS A 21 -19.96 4.57 6.50
C LYS A 21 -18.66 3.98 5.94
N VAL A 22 -17.61 4.79 5.81
CA VAL A 22 -16.26 4.29 5.52
C VAL A 22 -15.81 3.49 6.74
N ASN A 23 -15.85 2.17 6.61
CA ASN A 23 -15.24 1.25 7.55
C ASN A 23 -13.73 1.51 7.54
N TRP A 24 -13.29 2.42 8.41
CA TRP A 24 -11.88 2.58 8.69
C TRP A 24 -11.38 1.25 9.24
N PRO A 25 -10.47 0.58 8.53
CA PRO A 25 -10.02 -0.75 8.89
C PRO A 25 -9.46 -0.70 10.31
N LEU A 26 -9.93 -1.62 11.16
CA LEU A 26 -9.47 -1.71 12.54
C LEU A 26 -7.97 -1.99 12.49
N ARG A 27 -7.16 -1.33 13.34
CA ARG A 27 -5.68 -1.42 13.33
C ARG A 27 -5.12 -2.85 13.19
N LYS A 28 -5.87 -3.84 13.66
CA LYS A 28 -5.57 -5.27 13.56
C LYS A 28 -5.50 -5.80 12.12
N GLU A 29 -6.38 -5.33 11.22
CA GLU A 29 -6.40 -5.72 9.80
C GLU A 29 -5.24 -5.07 9.03
N VAL A 30 -4.95 -3.80 9.34
CA VAL A 30 -3.80 -3.09 8.75
C VAL A 30 -2.50 -3.80 9.13
N MET A 31 -2.36 -4.23 10.38
CA MET A 31 -1.18 -5.00 10.82
C MET A 31 -1.05 -6.34 10.10
N GLY A 32 -2.15 -7.07 9.89
CA GLY A 32 -2.15 -8.34 9.15
C GLY A 32 -1.62 -8.15 7.72
N SER A 33 -2.14 -7.16 7.01
CA SER A 33 -1.69 -6.83 5.64
C SER A 33 -0.22 -6.39 5.60
N THR A 34 0.25 -5.60 6.56
CA THR A 34 1.66 -5.19 6.63
C THR A 34 2.59 -6.37 6.88
N ILE A 35 2.22 -7.33 7.73
CA ILE A 35 3.04 -8.53 8.00
C ILE A 35 3.21 -9.37 6.73
N VAL A 36 2.13 -9.58 5.97
CA VAL A 36 2.17 -10.33 4.70
C VAL A 36 3.11 -9.65 3.70
N VAL A 37 3.05 -8.32 3.59
CA VAL A 37 3.95 -7.54 2.70
C VAL A 37 5.40 -7.69 3.14
N ILE A 38 5.69 -7.57 4.44
CA ILE A 38 7.06 -7.72 4.96
C ILE A 38 7.62 -9.09 4.60
N VAL A 39 6.86 -10.16 4.85
CA VAL A 39 7.29 -11.54 4.53
C VAL A 39 7.51 -11.70 3.03
N SER A 40 6.61 -11.18 2.20
CA SER A 40 6.73 -11.23 0.74
C SER A 40 7.98 -10.53 0.23
N VAL A 41 8.29 -9.34 0.78
CA VAL A 41 9.49 -8.56 0.42
C VAL A 41 10.76 -9.31 0.85
N PHE A 42 10.78 -9.92 2.02
CA PHE A 42 11.93 -10.73 2.46
C PHE A 42 12.20 -11.89 1.49
N ILE A 43 11.18 -12.65 1.11
CA ILE A 43 11.30 -13.78 0.18
C ILE A 43 11.84 -13.29 -1.18
N LEU A 44 11.26 -12.22 -1.73
CA LEU A 44 11.68 -11.67 -3.02
C LEU A 44 13.11 -11.13 -2.98
N SER A 45 13.47 -10.39 -1.93
CA SER A 45 14.81 -9.84 -1.76
C SER A 45 15.88 -10.93 -1.66
N PHE A 46 15.57 -12.02 -0.95
CA PHE A 46 16.47 -13.16 -0.82
C PHE A 46 16.66 -13.88 -2.17
N PHE A 47 15.55 -14.11 -2.90
CA PHE A 47 15.61 -14.72 -4.22
C PHE A 47 16.43 -13.87 -5.20
N LEU A 48 16.12 -12.57 -5.31
CA LEU A 48 16.85 -11.65 -6.18
C LEU A 48 18.34 -11.57 -5.78
N GLY A 49 18.65 -11.50 -4.48
CA GLY A 49 20.03 -11.49 -4.00
C GLY A 49 20.82 -12.74 -4.42
N ILE A 50 20.22 -13.94 -4.36
CA ILE A 50 20.87 -15.16 -4.84
C ILE A 50 21.11 -15.10 -6.35
N VAL A 51 20.10 -14.67 -7.11
CA VAL A 51 20.18 -14.57 -8.56
C VAL A 51 21.27 -13.59 -8.96
N ASP A 52 21.31 -12.40 -8.34
CA ASP A 52 22.29 -11.35 -8.62
C ASP A 52 23.71 -11.83 -8.30
N LEU A 53 23.93 -12.49 -7.16
CA LEU A 53 25.23 -13.06 -6.81
C LEU A 53 25.66 -14.18 -7.77
N THR A 54 24.71 -14.98 -8.23
CA THR A 54 24.97 -16.06 -9.19
C THR A 54 25.35 -15.49 -10.55
N LEU A 55 24.57 -14.53 -11.05
CA LEU A 55 24.85 -13.84 -12.32
C LEU A 55 26.17 -13.09 -12.28
N GLN A 56 26.46 -12.35 -11.21
CA GLN A 56 27.73 -11.62 -11.06
C GLN A 56 28.94 -12.57 -11.14
N LYS A 57 28.88 -13.72 -10.46
CA LYS A 57 29.93 -14.74 -10.52
C LYS A 57 30.05 -15.34 -11.93
N LEU A 58 28.94 -15.67 -12.57
CA LEU A 58 28.92 -16.26 -13.90
C LEU A 58 29.50 -15.29 -14.95
N LEU A 59 29.06 -14.03 -14.92
CA LEU A 59 29.54 -12.97 -15.81
C LEU A 59 31.03 -12.70 -15.61
N THR A 60 31.51 -12.67 -14.36
CA THR A 60 32.94 -12.49 -14.07
C THR A 60 33.79 -13.64 -14.61
N LEU A 61 33.26 -14.87 -14.61
CA LEU A 61 33.93 -16.04 -15.17
C LEU A 61 33.92 -16.04 -16.71
N LEU A 62 32.88 -15.48 -17.34
CA LEU A 62 32.75 -15.37 -18.80
C LEU A 62 33.55 -14.22 -19.40
N VAL A 63 33.74 -13.13 -18.66
CA VAL A 63 34.47 -11.92 -19.10
C VAL A 63 35.98 -12.03 -18.85
N ARG A 64 36.41 -12.94 -17.96
CA ARG A 64 37.82 -13.32 -17.79
C ARG A 64 38.28 -14.31 -18.84
#